data_AF-A0A422QA07-F1
#
_entry.id   AF-A0A422QA07-F1
#
_cell.length_a   1.000
_cell.length_b   1.000
_cell.length_c   1.000
_cell.angle_alpha   90.00
_cell.angle_beta   90.00
_cell.angle_gamma   90.00
#
_symmetry.space_group_name_H-M   'P 1'
#
loop_
_entity.id
_entity.type
_entity.pdbx_description
1 polymer ?
#
loop_
_entity_poly.entity_id
_entity_poly.type
_entity_poly.pdbx_seq_one_letter_code
_entity_poly.pdbx_strand_id
1 'polypeptide(L)'
;MAGIQGGVGGFLLRRAAAKSVRQKYQTGPQFNRRKFFQFPKGYHRLHRRIGGIQCGSPTQQREHTRFSHLPGDTRTRPQHDFTFGEKRADGAMYAWRRRGNLQLYQMGGKPETFVCYRCGYPVRSQLVAIKADNWDFRMCYRCYTSTVHHGMENDT
;
A
#
# COMPACT_ATOMS: atom_id res chain seq x y z
N MET A 1 -35.33 -18.67 -37.06
CA MET A 1 -34.00 -18.43 -37.69
C MET A 1 -32.93 -18.66 -36.63
N ALA A 2 -32.16 -19.74 -36.72
CA ALA A 2 -31.01 -19.95 -35.85
C ALA A 2 -29.82 -19.17 -36.42
N GLY A 3 -29.28 -18.22 -35.67
CA GLY A 3 -28.13 -17.41 -36.09
C GLY A 3 -26.81 -18.19 -36.07
N ILE A 4 -25.82 -17.72 -36.82
CA ILE A 4 -24.45 -18.28 -36.83
C ILE A 4 -23.76 -17.90 -35.52
N GLN A 5 -23.21 -18.88 -34.80
CA GLN A 5 -22.43 -18.67 -33.58
C GLN A 5 -20.93 -18.74 -33.89
N GLY A 6 -20.18 -17.71 -33.51
CA GLY A 6 -18.71 -17.67 -33.61
C GLY A 6 -18.02 -17.83 -32.26
N GLY A 7 -16.77 -18.27 -32.25
CA GLY A 7 -15.93 -18.41 -31.05
C GLY A 7 -14.70 -17.52 -31.09
N VAL A 8 -14.52 -16.67 -30.06
CA VAL A 8 -13.31 -15.84 -29.89
C VAL A 8 -12.69 -16.07 -28.52
N GLY A 9 -11.39 -16.39 -28.49
CA GLY A 9 -10.66 -16.64 -27.25
C GLY A 9 -10.52 -15.37 -26.40
N GLY A 10 -10.84 -15.45 -25.11
CA GLY A 10 -10.77 -14.30 -24.19
C GLY A 10 -9.36 -13.70 -24.03
N PHE A 11 -8.31 -14.49 -24.30
CA PHE A 11 -6.91 -14.04 -24.29
C PHE A 11 -6.62 -13.00 -25.39
N LEU A 12 -7.22 -13.13 -26.58
CA LEU A 12 -7.11 -12.16 -27.68
C LEU A 12 -7.65 -10.79 -27.28
N LEU A 13 -8.70 -10.79 -26.45
CA LEU A 13 -9.35 -9.58 -25.97
C LEU A 13 -8.63 -8.93 -24.78
N ARG A 14 -7.66 -9.61 -24.13
CA ARG A 14 -6.99 -9.07 -22.94
C ARG A 14 -6.15 -7.83 -23.23
N ARG A 15 -5.64 -7.66 -24.46
CA ARG A 15 -4.88 -6.46 -24.86
C ARG A 15 -5.68 -5.16 -24.68
N ALA A 16 -7.01 -5.22 -24.85
CA ALA A 16 -7.92 -4.09 -24.72
C ALA A 16 -8.64 -4.03 -23.36
N ALA A 17 -8.15 -4.75 -22.32
CA ALA A 17 -8.82 -4.82 -21.02
C ALA A 17 -8.92 -3.47 -20.27
N ALA A 18 -8.00 -2.54 -20.53
CA ALA A 18 -8.01 -1.20 -19.94
C ALA A 18 -9.05 -0.31 -20.63
N LYS A 19 -9.93 0.31 -19.84
CA LYS A 19 -11.08 1.10 -20.33
C LYS A 19 -10.89 2.62 -20.20
N SER A 20 -9.70 3.08 -19.82
CA SER A 20 -9.40 4.52 -19.72
C SER A 20 -7.91 4.80 -19.92
N VAL A 21 -7.58 6.05 -20.23
CA VAL A 21 -6.19 6.55 -20.36
C VAL A 21 -5.39 6.21 -19.10
N ARG A 22 -5.97 6.46 -17.92
CA ARG A 22 -5.37 6.14 -16.62
C ARG A 22 -5.04 4.65 -16.47
N GLN A 23 -5.93 3.76 -16.88
CA GLN A 23 -5.72 2.31 -16.75
C GLN A 23 -4.70 1.78 -17.78
N LYS A 24 -4.72 2.32 -19.00
CA LYS A 24 -3.88 1.86 -20.11
C LYS A 24 -2.43 2.33 -19.95
N TYR A 25 -2.25 3.61 -19.61
CA TYR A 25 -0.94 4.27 -19.59
C TYR A 25 -0.44 4.56 -18.17
N GLN A 26 -1.19 4.19 -17.13
CA GLN A 26 -0.80 4.37 -15.72
C GLN A 26 -0.47 5.82 -15.34
N THR A 27 -1.14 6.79 -15.97
CA THR A 27 -0.90 8.23 -15.78
C THR A 27 -1.29 8.78 -14.40
N GLY A 28 -1.88 7.96 -13.53
CA GLY A 28 -2.24 8.38 -12.18
C GLY A 28 -2.61 7.22 -11.25
N PRO A 29 -3.06 7.53 -10.01
CA PRO A 29 -3.44 6.56 -9.00
C PRO A 29 -4.51 5.56 -9.48
N GLN A 30 -4.24 4.27 -9.32
CA GLN A 30 -5.08 3.16 -9.78
C GLN A 30 -6.14 2.75 -8.74
N PHE A 31 -7.06 3.64 -8.38
CA PHE A 31 -8.15 3.40 -7.40
C PHE A 31 -8.94 2.10 -7.71
N ASN A 32 -8.47 0.96 -7.21
CA ASN A 32 -9.03 -0.39 -7.39
C ASN A 32 -9.38 -0.80 -8.85
N ARG A 33 -8.72 -0.19 -9.85
CA ARG A 33 -9.03 -0.42 -11.29
C ARG A 33 -7.84 -0.88 -12.15
N ARG A 34 -6.73 -1.30 -11.53
CA ARG A 34 -5.57 -1.85 -12.25
C ARG A 34 -5.92 -3.16 -12.97
N LYS A 35 -5.46 -3.31 -14.22
CA LYS A 35 -5.74 -4.51 -15.05
C LYS A 35 -4.57 -5.47 -15.13
N PHE A 36 -3.36 -4.94 -15.22
CA PHE A 36 -2.15 -5.73 -15.41
C PHE A 36 -1.24 -5.61 -14.20
N PHE A 37 -0.85 -6.75 -13.64
CA PHE A 37 -0.05 -6.84 -12.44
C PHE A 37 1.26 -7.56 -12.75
N GLN A 38 2.34 -7.10 -12.15
CA GLN A 38 3.66 -7.72 -12.21
C GLN A 38 4.10 -8.07 -10.79
N PHE A 39 4.18 -9.37 -10.52
CA PHE A 39 4.66 -9.94 -9.27
C PHE A 39 5.99 -10.67 -9.51
N PRO A 40 6.86 -10.79 -8.50
CA PRO A 40 8.07 -11.58 -8.63
C PRO A 40 7.74 -13.04 -8.98
N LYS A 41 8.56 -13.66 -9.85
CA LYS A 41 8.42 -15.07 -10.22
C LYS A 41 8.56 -15.96 -8.97
N GLY A 42 7.72 -17.00 -8.87
CA GLY A 42 7.71 -17.92 -7.72
C GLY A 42 6.78 -17.50 -6.57
N TYR A 43 6.15 -16.33 -6.63
CA TYR A 43 5.17 -15.92 -5.63
C TYR A 43 3.79 -16.49 -5.97
N HIS A 44 3.31 -17.44 -5.18
CA HIS A 44 1.96 -18.00 -5.33
C HIS A 44 0.87 -17.09 -4.75
N ARG A 45 1.18 -16.37 -3.67
CA ARG A 45 0.28 -15.35 -3.11
C ARG A 45 0.57 -14.00 -3.79
N LEU A 46 -0.38 -13.55 -4.60
CA LEU A 46 -0.28 -12.36 -5.46
C LEU A 46 -0.48 -11.05 -4.70
N HIS A 47 0.39 -10.79 -3.71
CA HIS A 47 0.48 -9.51 -3.01
C HIS A 47 1.94 -9.07 -2.92
N ARG A 48 2.18 -7.77 -2.97
CA ARG A 48 3.49 -7.20 -2.65
C ARG A 48 3.73 -7.30 -1.14
N ARG A 49 4.99 -7.24 -0.71
CA ARG A 49 5.37 -7.36 0.70
C ARG A 49 6.28 -6.19 1.05
N ILE A 50 6.00 -5.55 2.18
CA ILE A 50 6.91 -4.58 2.81
C ILE A 50 7.11 -5.09 4.23
N GLY A 51 8.26 -5.72 4.47
CA GLY A 51 8.59 -6.40 5.72
C GLY A 51 9.49 -5.54 6.61
N GLY A 52 9.38 -5.74 7.91
CA GLY A 52 10.32 -5.22 8.90
C GLY A 52 11.28 -6.32 9.36
N ILE A 53 12.45 -5.93 9.86
CA ILE A 53 13.45 -6.84 10.43
C ILE A 53 13.47 -6.64 11.94
N GLN A 54 13.17 -7.70 12.70
CA GLN A 54 13.28 -7.70 14.15
C GLN A 54 14.56 -8.40 14.57
N CYS A 55 15.39 -7.69 15.32
CA CYS A 55 16.69 -8.12 15.82
C CYS A 55 16.74 -8.17 17.36
N GLY A 56 15.74 -7.62 18.06
CA GLY A 56 15.72 -7.58 19.52
C GLY A 56 14.33 -7.55 20.14
N SER A 57 14.29 -7.51 21.47
CA SER A 57 13.08 -7.31 22.26
C SER A 57 12.61 -5.84 22.18
N PRO A 58 11.34 -5.53 22.49
CA PRO A 58 10.80 -4.16 22.42
C PRO A 58 11.59 -3.13 23.26
N THR A 59 12.20 -3.56 24.37
CA THR A 59 13.04 -2.73 25.24
C THR A 59 14.32 -2.28 24.54
N GLN A 60 14.93 -3.14 23.73
CA GLN A 60 16.18 -2.88 23.01
C GLN A 60 15.94 -2.29 21.61
N GLN A 61 14.89 -2.76 20.95
CA GLN A 61 14.51 -2.37 19.60
C GLN A 61 13.01 -2.10 19.55
N ARG A 62 12.66 -0.81 19.51
CA ARG A 62 11.27 -0.38 19.31
C ARG A 62 10.75 -0.85 17.94
N GLU A 63 9.47 -1.20 17.88
CA GLU A 63 8.81 -1.78 16.71
C GLU A 63 8.95 -0.92 15.44
N HIS A 64 8.96 0.42 15.55
CA HIS A 64 9.12 1.30 14.39
C HIS A 64 10.51 1.23 13.75
N THR A 65 11.53 0.90 14.53
CA THR A 65 12.90 0.78 14.01
C THR A 65 13.12 -0.46 13.15
N ARG A 66 12.17 -1.42 13.13
CA ARG A 66 12.21 -2.62 12.26
C ARG A 66 12.23 -2.27 10.78
N PHE A 67 11.75 -1.09 10.41
CA PHE A 67 11.69 -0.58 9.04
C PHE A 67 12.77 0.46 8.72
N SER A 68 13.79 0.61 9.58
CA SER A 68 14.91 1.55 9.40
C SER A 68 15.72 1.34 8.12
N HIS A 69 15.76 0.10 7.60
CA HIS A 69 16.37 -0.23 6.31
C HIS A 69 15.64 0.42 5.11
N LEU A 70 14.37 0.80 5.27
CA LEU A 70 13.62 1.55 4.26
C LEU A 70 13.95 3.05 4.37
N PRO A 71 13.98 3.79 3.25
CA PRO A 71 14.19 5.24 3.26
C PRO A 71 12.93 5.98 3.71
N GLY A 72 13.04 7.29 3.99
CA GLY A 72 11.91 8.15 4.31
C GLY A 72 11.59 8.21 5.80
N ASP A 73 10.33 8.48 6.13
CA ASP A 73 9.90 8.76 7.51
C ASP A 73 10.09 7.56 8.46
N THR A 74 10.19 6.31 8.00
CA THR A 74 10.49 5.16 8.88
C THR A 74 11.84 5.25 9.61
N ARG A 75 12.73 6.16 9.19
CA ARG A 75 14.00 6.45 9.89
C ARG A 75 13.86 7.50 10.99
N THR A 76 12.75 8.23 11.00
CA THR A 76 12.47 9.23 12.02
C THR A 76 11.57 8.65 13.10
N ARG A 77 11.63 9.25 14.29
CA ARG A 77 10.76 8.85 15.40
C ARG A 77 9.31 9.25 15.07
N PRO A 78 8.32 8.36 15.28
CA PRO A 78 6.91 8.71 15.17
C PRO A 78 6.51 9.86 16.09
N GLN A 79 5.50 10.64 15.69
CA GLN A 79 4.97 11.74 16.50
C GLN A 79 4.08 11.22 17.63
N HIS A 80 3.28 10.18 17.35
CA HIS A 80 2.40 9.55 18.32
C HIS A 80 2.81 8.10 18.54
N ASP A 81 2.78 7.72 19.82
CA ASP A 81 3.08 6.38 20.32
C ASP A 81 1.87 5.91 21.13
N PHE A 82 1.21 4.87 20.64
CA PHE A 82 0.00 4.28 21.22
C PHE A 82 0.29 2.92 21.87
N THR A 83 1.56 2.54 22.08
CA THR A 83 1.87 1.25 22.67
C THR A 83 1.62 1.20 24.17
N PHE A 84 1.58 2.36 24.83
CA PHE A 84 1.27 2.49 26.25
C PHE A 84 -0.22 2.81 26.44
N GLY A 85 -0.86 2.17 27.42
CA GLY A 85 -2.28 2.36 27.72
C GLY A 85 -3.18 1.34 27.01
N GLU A 86 -4.41 1.76 26.70
CA GLU A 86 -5.40 0.90 26.06
C GLU A 86 -5.04 0.63 24.60
N LYS A 87 -5.15 -0.63 24.17
CA LYS A 87 -4.89 -1.00 22.78
C LYS A 87 -5.98 -0.42 21.89
N ARG A 88 -5.57 0.31 20.86
CA ARG A 88 -6.50 0.83 19.85
C ARG A 88 -7.21 -0.31 19.13
N ALA A 89 -8.50 -0.13 18.84
CA ALA A 89 -9.34 -1.12 18.15
C ALA A 89 -8.83 -1.44 16.73
N ASP A 90 -8.23 -0.46 16.05
CA ASP A 90 -7.60 -0.64 14.74
C ASP A 90 -6.24 -1.34 14.82
N GLY A 91 -5.65 -1.46 16.02
CA GLY A 91 -4.34 -2.04 16.23
C GLY A 91 -3.17 -1.13 15.85
N ALA A 92 -3.38 0.17 15.62
CA ALA A 92 -2.29 1.10 15.31
C ALA A 92 -1.39 1.33 16.55
N MET A 93 -0.08 1.14 16.39
CA MET A 93 0.92 1.34 17.46
C MET A 93 1.61 2.70 17.37
N TYR A 94 1.90 3.18 16.16
CA TYR A 94 2.60 4.45 15.94
C TYR A 94 1.94 5.25 14.82
N ALA A 95 2.04 6.57 14.92
CA ALA A 95 1.74 7.47 13.81
C ALA A 95 2.84 8.52 13.63
N TRP A 96 3.29 8.69 12.40
CA TRP A 96 4.19 9.77 12.04
C TRP A 96 3.43 11.08 11.84
N ARG A 97 4.18 12.18 11.81
CA ARG A 97 3.64 13.50 11.48
C ARG A 97 2.98 13.47 10.10
N ARG A 98 1.85 14.15 9.98
CA ARG A 98 1.16 14.33 8.69
C ARG A 98 2.09 14.98 7.67
N ARG A 99 2.11 14.43 6.46
CA ARG A 99 2.72 14.99 5.26
C ARG A 99 1.59 15.36 4.31
N GLY A 100 1.20 16.63 4.31
CA GLY A 100 0.02 17.08 3.58
C GLY A 100 -1.23 16.32 4.03
N ASN A 101 -1.95 15.74 3.06
CA ASN A 101 -3.14 14.92 3.30
C ASN A 101 -2.83 13.46 3.68
N LEU A 102 -1.57 13.06 3.82
CA LEU A 102 -1.19 11.69 4.14
C LEU A 102 -0.64 11.58 5.56
N GLN A 103 -1.08 10.56 6.29
CA GLN A 103 -0.50 10.19 7.58
C GLN A 103 -0.06 8.73 7.58
N LEU A 104 1.20 8.48 7.94
CA LEU A 104 1.74 7.13 8.04
C LEU A 104 1.48 6.55 9.43
N TYR A 105 0.93 5.33 9.45
CA TYR A 105 0.73 4.51 10.63
C TYR A 105 1.53 3.22 10.55
N GLN A 106 1.90 2.71 11.71
CA GLN A 106 2.37 1.33 11.87
C GLN A 106 1.37 0.55 12.71
N MET A 107 0.86 -0.53 12.12
CA MET A 107 -0.05 -1.46 12.77
C MET A 107 0.72 -2.50 13.57
N GLY A 108 0.16 -2.87 14.73
CA GLY A 108 0.61 -3.97 15.56
C GLY A 108 0.18 -5.33 15.01
N GLY A 109 0.71 -6.40 15.60
CA GLY A 109 0.32 -7.76 15.25
C GLY A 109 0.74 -8.20 13.83
N LYS A 110 -0.07 -9.04 13.19
CA LYS A 110 0.25 -9.62 11.88
C LYS A 110 0.07 -8.56 10.77
N PRO A 111 0.98 -8.52 9.76
CA PRO A 111 0.83 -7.61 8.64
C PRO A 111 -0.49 -7.83 7.88
N GLU A 112 -1.26 -6.76 7.72
CA GLU A 112 -2.52 -6.75 6.97
C GLU A 112 -2.27 -6.72 5.46
N THR A 113 -3.20 -7.29 4.69
CA THR A 113 -3.20 -7.17 3.23
C THR A 113 -4.27 -6.17 2.82
N PHE A 114 -3.86 -5.06 2.20
CA PHE A 114 -4.75 -4.01 1.71
C PHE A 114 -4.39 -3.62 0.28
N VAL A 115 -5.29 -2.92 -0.42
CA VAL A 115 -5.01 -2.42 -1.77
C VAL A 115 -4.57 -0.97 -1.70
N CYS A 116 -3.37 -0.68 -2.21
CA CYS A 116 -2.90 0.69 -2.28
C CYS A 116 -3.58 1.42 -3.44
N TYR A 117 -4.29 2.52 -3.16
CA TYR A 117 -5.04 3.25 -4.20
C TYR A 117 -4.12 3.87 -5.28
N ARG A 118 -2.85 4.17 -4.95
CA ARG A 118 -1.88 4.71 -5.90
C ARG A 118 -1.38 3.65 -6.89
N CYS A 119 -0.74 2.59 -6.42
CA CYS A 119 -0.20 1.57 -7.34
C CYS A 119 -1.25 0.56 -7.83
N GLY A 120 -2.35 0.39 -7.11
CA GLY A 120 -3.42 -0.57 -7.39
C GLY A 120 -3.09 -2.01 -7.01
N TYR A 121 -1.93 -2.29 -6.40
CA TYR A 121 -1.55 -3.64 -5.96
C TYR A 121 -2.12 -3.95 -4.58
N PRO A 122 -2.50 -5.22 -4.32
CA PRO A 122 -2.58 -5.76 -2.96
C PRO A 122 -1.17 -5.75 -2.35
N VAL A 123 -1.06 -5.22 -1.14
CA VAL A 123 0.20 -5.09 -0.39
C VAL A 123 -0.03 -5.63 1.01
N ARG A 124 0.86 -6.50 1.45
CA ARG A 124 0.90 -7.03 2.80
C ARG A 124 2.00 -6.33 3.59
N SER A 125 1.63 -5.55 4.60
CA SER A 125 2.53 -4.66 5.34
C SER A 125 1.93 -4.24 6.69
N GLN A 126 2.76 -3.91 7.67
CA GLN A 126 2.34 -3.20 8.89
C GLN A 126 2.31 -1.68 8.70
N LEU A 127 3.06 -1.16 7.72
CA LEU A 127 3.07 0.26 7.37
C LEU A 127 1.91 0.58 6.42
N VAL A 128 1.05 1.52 6.82
CA VAL A 128 -0.13 1.96 6.08
C VAL A 128 -0.18 3.48 6.13
N ALA A 129 -0.19 4.15 4.98
CA ALA A 129 -0.46 5.59 4.92
C ALA A 129 -1.94 5.82 4.59
N ILE A 130 -2.59 6.70 5.36
CA ILE A 130 -4.02 7.00 5.27
C ILE A 130 -4.19 8.41 4.70
N LYS A 131 -5.11 8.57 3.74
CA LYS A 131 -5.42 9.85 3.10
C LYS A 131 -6.57 10.54 3.82
N ALA A 132 -6.35 11.77 4.28
CA ALA A 132 -7.35 12.64 4.91
C ALA A 132 -8.19 11.89 5.98
N ASP A 133 -7.53 11.10 6.81
CA ASP A 133 -8.12 10.24 7.85
C ASP A 133 -9.14 9.19 7.37
N ASN A 134 -9.31 9.04 6.06
CA ASN A 134 -10.20 8.05 5.48
C ASN A 134 -9.47 6.71 5.24
N TRP A 135 -9.78 5.73 6.09
CA TRP A 135 -9.18 4.38 6.07
C TRP A 135 -9.57 3.52 4.86
N ASP A 136 -10.50 3.95 4.01
CA ASP A 136 -10.79 3.29 2.73
C ASP A 136 -9.68 3.57 1.70
N PHE A 137 -9.02 4.72 1.82
CA PHE A 137 -7.95 5.15 0.91
C PHE A 137 -6.57 4.92 1.51
N ARG A 138 -6.18 3.64 1.55
CA ARG A 138 -4.88 3.21 2.05
C ARG A 138 -3.80 3.30 0.98
N MET A 139 -2.61 3.72 1.36
CA MET A 139 -1.42 3.77 0.51
C MET A 139 -0.29 2.95 1.14
N CYS A 140 0.40 2.14 0.35
CA CYS A 140 1.55 1.40 0.85
C CYS A 140 2.78 2.29 1.00
N TYR A 141 3.69 1.90 1.90
CA TYR A 141 4.85 2.72 2.24
C TYR A 141 5.71 3.11 1.03
N ARG A 142 5.95 2.19 0.07
CA ARG A 142 6.69 2.52 -1.15
C ARG A 142 6.02 3.63 -1.98
N CYS A 143 4.70 3.60 -2.10
CA CYS A 143 3.95 4.62 -2.81
C CYS A 143 3.97 5.94 -2.04
N TYR A 144 3.84 5.88 -0.71
CA TYR A 144 3.92 7.02 0.19
C TYR A 144 5.25 7.75 0.04
N THR A 145 6.38 7.04 0.17
CA THR A 145 7.72 7.64 0.03
C THR A 145 7.91 8.30 -1.34
N SER A 146 7.42 7.67 -2.41
CA SER A 146 7.48 8.27 -3.75
C SER A 146 6.57 9.50 -3.88
N THR A 147 5.36 9.47 -3.31
CA THR A 147 4.46 10.63 -3.31
C THR A 147 5.07 11.82 -2.58
N VAL A 148 5.64 11.59 -1.39
CA VAL A 148 6.33 12.61 -0.60
C VAL A 148 7.56 13.14 -1.34
N HIS A 149 8.35 12.25 -1.94
CA HIS A 149 9.52 12.64 -2.71
C HIS A 149 9.17 13.53 -3.91
N HIS A 150 8.03 13.31 -4.55
CA HIS A 150 7.57 14.12 -5.68
C HIS A 150 6.73 15.35 -5.28
N GLY A 151 6.50 15.61 -4.00
CA GLY A 151 5.69 16.75 -3.55
C GLY A 151 4.19 16.63 -3.90
N MET A 152 3.68 15.40 -4.05
CA MET A 152 2.31 15.11 -4.51
C MET A 152 1.35 14.74 -3.36
N GLU A 153 1.69 15.13 -2.12
CA GLU A 153 0.98 14.69 -0.91
C GLU A 153 -0.44 15.24 -0.80
N ASN A 154 -0.71 16.39 -1.41
CA ASN A 154 -2.02 17.03 -1.40
C ASN A 154 -2.88 16.65 -2.62
N ASP A 155 -2.24 16.17 -3.69
CA ASP A 155 -2.88 15.99 -5.01
C ASP A 155 -3.28 14.54 -5.32
N THR A 156 -2.82 13.56 -4.53
CA THR A 156 -3.00 12.12 -4.82
C THR A 156 -4.02 11.43 -3.95
#